data_AF-A0A7C2GN25-F1
#
_entry.id   AF-A0A7C2GN25-F1
#
_cell.length_a   1.000
_cell.length_b   1.000
_cell.length_c   1.000
_cell.angle_alpha   90.00
_cell.angle_beta   90.00
_cell.angle_gamma   90.00
#
_symmetry.space_group_name_H-M   'P 1'
#
loop_
_entity.id
_entity.type
_entity.pdbx_description
1 polymer ?
#
loop_
_entity_poly.entity_id
_entity_poly.type
_entity_poly.pdbx_seq_one_letter_code
_entity_poly.pdbx_strand_id
1 'polypeptide(L)'
;MSQLANLFAEAVQAARQIAEPDEKALALSQIASALAPHDRAQALALLDDALRFVRQIDDPPWQLSVLLTVINAFAAVDAEQAYQLAMDLPSETTQVLALTDAVERLMEHDKRTALRFLHDALRIAQSIRDPDSRDEAMAAVAEAWALVDADEALKLADQIQNIAQRASALTAIARTLSSFDALRAKAVAQQASELAKRLRDAEEKAIVLDDLIETLSALDIEQALALAEMQPFPDRKAVAYGVIAQALLARNEAERAKALLAKAADIARKVKDPDRQASVWRNLATVMARLDGEQALNWARQIRDRDWRDWTFGDIAAVLAERDAETALEVAEQIHDLQERSSALADIAIALGRTDLSSALSLARQIPDAFYQVQALCQLANLC
;
A
#
# COMPACT_ATOMS: atom_id res chain seq x y z
N MET A 1 -6.55 -22.00 20.42
CA MET A 1 -7.95 -21.96 19.92
C MET A 1 -8.83 -20.97 20.70
N SER A 2 -8.85 -20.96 22.04
CA SER A 2 -9.71 -20.02 22.79
C SER A 2 -9.32 -18.55 22.62
N GLN A 3 -8.02 -18.22 22.64
CA GLN A 3 -7.56 -16.83 22.49
C GLN A 3 -7.85 -16.26 21.10
N LEU A 4 -7.49 -16.98 20.03
CA LEU A 4 -7.75 -16.57 18.66
C LEU A 4 -9.25 -16.35 18.38
N ALA A 5 -10.10 -17.29 18.80
CA ALA A 5 -11.55 -17.16 18.66
C ALA A 5 -12.10 -15.96 19.45
N ASN A 6 -11.55 -15.69 20.65
CA ASN A 6 -11.92 -14.51 21.43
C ASN A 6 -11.51 -13.21 20.73
N LEU A 7 -10.32 -13.15 20.11
CA LEU A 7 -9.87 -11.96 19.37
C LEU A 7 -10.77 -11.65 18.17
N PHE A 8 -11.17 -12.66 17.39
CA PHE A 8 -12.13 -12.45 16.31
C PHE A 8 -13.50 -12.02 16.83
N ALA A 9 -13.96 -12.56 17.96
CA ALA A 9 -15.20 -12.12 18.58
C ALA A 9 -15.12 -10.65 19.08
N GLU A 10 -13.99 -10.25 19.67
CA GLU A 10 -13.72 -8.87 20.07
C GLU A 10 -13.67 -7.94 18.85
N ALA A 11 -13.02 -8.33 17.76
CA ALA A 11 -12.98 -7.57 16.51
C ALA A 11 -14.38 -7.40 15.89
N VAL A 12 -15.19 -8.46 15.85
CA VAL A 12 -16.60 -8.37 15.40
C VAL A 12 -17.41 -7.44 16.31
N GLN A 13 -17.16 -7.45 17.62
CA GLN A 13 -17.82 -6.55 18.55
C GLN A 13 -17.43 -5.08 18.32
N ALA A 14 -16.14 -4.80 18.08
CA ALA A 14 -15.65 -3.47 17.73
C ALA A 14 -16.27 -2.98 16.41
N ALA A 15 -16.28 -3.82 15.36
CA ALA A 15 -16.89 -3.50 14.07
C ALA A 15 -18.38 -3.13 14.16
N ARG A 16 -19.11 -3.68 15.15
CA ARG A 16 -20.52 -3.30 15.38
C ARG A 16 -20.68 -1.85 15.83
N GLN A 17 -19.69 -1.28 16.52
CA GLN A 17 -19.70 0.10 17.01
C GLN A 17 -19.36 1.13 15.93
N ILE A 18 -18.82 0.70 14.79
CA ILE A 18 -18.55 1.59 13.65
C ILE A 18 -19.88 2.09 13.09
N ALA A 19 -19.99 3.41 12.98
CA ALA A 19 -21.16 4.12 12.50
C ALA A 19 -21.14 4.29 10.97
N GLU A 20 -19.99 4.69 10.43
CA GLU A 20 -19.84 4.98 9.00
C GLU A 20 -19.88 3.69 8.15
N PRO A 21 -20.71 3.62 7.10
CA PRO A 21 -20.91 2.39 6.33
C PRO A 21 -19.65 1.89 5.60
N ASP A 22 -18.83 2.80 5.09
CA ASP A 22 -17.57 2.51 4.42
C ASP A 22 -16.55 1.88 5.36
N GLU A 23 -16.26 2.52 6.50
CA GLU A 23 -15.36 1.98 7.52
C GLU A 23 -15.84 0.62 8.02
N LYS A 24 -17.16 0.44 8.15
CA LYS A 24 -17.75 -0.82 8.60
C LYS A 24 -17.59 -1.92 7.56
N ALA A 25 -17.81 -1.62 6.27
CA ALA A 25 -17.59 -2.58 5.19
C ALA A 25 -16.12 -3.01 5.11
N LEU A 26 -15.19 -2.06 5.25
CA LEU A 26 -13.75 -2.32 5.26
C LEU A 26 -13.36 -3.18 6.47
N ALA A 27 -13.81 -2.83 7.67
CA ALA A 27 -13.56 -3.59 8.89
C ALA A 27 -14.07 -5.04 8.81
N LEU A 28 -15.31 -5.24 8.33
CA LEU A 28 -15.88 -6.58 8.14
C LEU A 28 -15.09 -7.40 7.11
N SER A 29 -14.61 -6.77 6.05
CA SER A 29 -13.78 -7.44 5.02
C SER A 29 -12.41 -7.85 5.55
N GLN A 30 -11.80 -7.03 6.40
CA GLN A 30 -10.54 -7.36 7.08
C GLN A 30 -10.72 -8.55 8.04
N ILE A 31 -11.78 -8.51 8.88
CA ILE A 31 -12.10 -9.62 9.79
C ILE A 31 -12.34 -10.90 8.99
N ALA A 32 -13.15 -10.84 7.93
CA ALA A 32 -13.45 -11.99 7.10
C ALA A 32 -12.19 -12.60 6.47
N SER A 33 -11.28 -11.76 5.95
CA SER A 33 -10.03 -12.22 5.35
C SER A 33 -9.13 -12.93 6.36
N ALA A 34 -9.00 -12.40 7.58
CA ALA A 34 -8.22 -13.02 8.65
C ALA A 34 -8.88 -14.29 9.22
N LEU A 35 -10.22 -14.33 9.24
CA LEU A 35 -10.99 -15.46 9.74
C LEU A 35 -11.10 -16.61 8.73
N ALA A 36 -10.96 -16.34 7.42
CA ALA A 36 -11.20 -17.30 6.34
C ALA A 36 -10.46 -18.64 6.48
N PRO A 37 -9.18 -18.70 6.93
CA PRO A 37 -8.48 -19.97 7.13
C PRO A 37 -9.06 -20.83 8.28
N HIS A 38 -9.85 -20.23 9.18
CA HIS A 38 -10.33 -20.85 10.41
C HIS A 38 -11.84 -21.11 10.40
N ASP A 39 -12.63 -20.17 9.89
CA ASP A 39 -14.08 -20.29 9.78
C ASP A 39 -14.58 -19.61 8.50
N ARG A 40 -14.59 -20.39 7.42
CA ARG A 40 -15.07 -19.95 6.10
C ARG A 40 -16.55 -19.52 6.13
N ALA A 41 -17.39 -20.18 6.92
CA ALA A 41 -18.82 -19.89 6.93
C ALA A 41 -19.10 -18.54 7.58
N GLN A 42 -18.43 -18.25 8.69
CA GLN A 42 -18.51 -16.95 9.35
C GLN A 42 -17.85 -15.85 8.51
N ALA A 43 -16.72 -16.12 7.85
CA ALA A 43 -16.08 -15.18 6.92
C ALA A 43 -17.03 -14.77 5.78
N LEU A 44 -17.73 -15.73 5.16
CA LEU A 44 -18.74 -15.43 4.13
C LEU A 44 -19.88 -14.55 4.65
N ALA A 45 -20.40 -14.86 5.84
CA ALA A 45 -21.46 -14.05 6.44
C ALA A 45 -21.03 -12.60 6.69
N LEU A 46 -19.77 -12.38 7.11
CA LEU A 46 -19.21 -11.04 7.29
C LEU A 46 -19.03 -10.29 5.97
N LEU A 47 -18.63 -10.97 4.89
CA LEU A 47 -18.52 -10.36 3.56
C LEU A 47 -19.88 -9.99 2.98
N ASP A 48 -20.91 -10.83 3.20
CA ASP A 48 -22.28 -10.50 2.81
C ASP A 48 -22.79 -9.26 3.56
N ASP A 49 -22.46 -9.13 4.85
CA ASP A 49 -22.74 -7.92 5.63
C ASP A 49 -21.96 -6.70 5.09
N ALA A 50 -20.69 -6.87 4.73
CA ALA A 50 -19.89 -5.81 4.12
C ALA A 50 -20.53 -5.27 2.83
N LEU A 51 -21.01 -6.15 1.93
CA LEU A 51 -21.74 -5.74 0.72
C LEU A 51 -23.02 -4.95 1.03
N ARG A 52 -23.72 -5.25 2.14
CA ARG A 52 -24.90 -4.47 2.56
C ARG A 52 -24.51 -3.05 2.97
N PHE A 53 -23.36 -2.86 3.59
CA PHE A 53 -22.86 -1.54 3.98
C PHE A 53 -22.27 -0.76 2.80
N VAL A 54 -21.60 -1.43 1.85
CA VAL A 54 -21.18 -0.80 0.58
C VAL A 54 -22.34 -0.10 -0.12
N ARG A 55 -23.51 -0.75 -0.18
CA ARG A 55 -24.72 -0.19 -0.80
C ARG A 55 -25.29 1.06 -0.10
N GLN A 56 -24.84 1.35 1.12
CA GLN A 56 -25.27 2.52 1.90
C GLN A 56 -24.30 3.71 1.77
N ILE A 57 -23.19 3.54 1.02
CA ILE A 57 -22.25 4.62 0.75
C ILE A 57 -22.85 5.54 -0.31
N ASP A 58 -23.01 6.82 0.04
CA ASP A 58 -23.66 7.82 -0.82
C ASP A 58 -22.77 8.29 -1.99
N ASP A 59 -21.45 8.37 -1.79
CA ASP A 59 -20.51 8.81 -2.81
C ASP A 59 -20.14 7.66 -3.78
N PRO A 60 -20.54 7.68 -5.06
CA PRO A 60 -20.37 6.55 -5.96
C PRO A 60 -18.90 6.18 -6.27
N PRO A 61 -17.98 7.14 -6.51
CA PRO A 61 -16.56 6.84 -6.65
C PRO A 61 -15.99 6.14 -5.40
N TRP A 62 -16.32 6.63 -4.21
CA TRP A 62 -15.87 5.98 -2.97
C TRP A 62 -16.52 4.61 -2.74
N GLN A 63 -17.81 4.48 -3.03
CA GLN A 63 -18.52 3.20 -3.00
C GLN A 63 -17.84 2.15 -3.87
N LEU A 64 -17.40 2.52 -5.08
CA LEU A 64 -16.66 1.63 -5.98
C LEU A 64 -15.32 1.19 -5.36
N SER A 65 -14.55 2.10 -4.78
CA SER A 65 -13.28 1.77 -4.12
C SER A 65 -13.46 0.77 -2.96
N VAL A 66 -14.47 0.98 -2.12
CA VAL A 66 -14.80 0.03 -1.04
C VAL A 66 -15.29 -1.31 -1.62
N LEU A 67 -16.11 -1.28 -2.68
CA LEU A 67 -16.58 -2.50 -3.35
C LEU A 67 -15.42 -3.33 -3.89
N LEU A 68 -14.43 -2.72 -4.56
CA LEU A 68 -13.24 -3.42 -5.06
C LEU A 68 -12.48 -4.13 -3.94
N THR A 69 -12.38 -3.49 -2.77
CA THR A 69 -11.75 -4.09 -1.58
C THR A 69 -12.54 -5.32 -1.08
N VAL A 70 -13.88 -5.22 -1.04
CA VAL A 70 -14.76 -6.35 -0.66
C VAL A 70 -14.66 -7.48 -1.67
N ILE A 71 -14.64 -7.19 -2.98
CA ILE A 71 -14.45 -8.19 -4.05
C ILE A 71 -13.12 -8.93 -3.88
N ASN A 72 -12.05 -8.20 -3.59
CA ASN A 72 -10.75 -8.82 -3.35
C ASN A 72 -10.77 -9.71 -2.09
N ALA A 73 -11.48 -9.31 -1.03
CA ALA A 73 -11.67 -10.18 0.14
C ALA A 73 -12.48 -11.45 -0.19
N PHE A 74 -13.49 -11.36 -1.07
CA PHE A 74 -14.17 -12.54 -1.60
C PHE A 74 -13.21 -13.46 -2.36
N ALA A 75 -12.18 -12.98 -3.05
CA ALA A 75 -11.27 -13.85 -3.79
C ALA A 75 -10.61 -14.93 -2.91
N ALA A 76 -10.35 -14.62 -1.63
CA ALA A 76 -9.80 -15.57 -0.67
C ALA A 76 -10.85 -16.55 -0.10
N VAL A 77 -12.14 -16.18 -0.12
CA VAL A 77 -13.22 -16.91 0.56
C VAL A 77 -14.18 -17.58 -0.42
N ASP A 78 -14.58 -16.96 -1.51
CA ASP A 78 -15.41 -17.50 -2.58
C ASP A 78 -15.06 -16.82 -3.92
N ALA A 79 -14.21 -17.50 -4.68
CA ALA A 79 -13.73 -17.03 -5.97
C ALA A 79 -14.83 -16.88 -7.03
N GLU A 80 -15.91 -17.68 -6.96
CA GLU A 80 -17.01 -17.55 -7.91
C GLU A 80 -17.84 -16.31 -7.60
N GLN A 81 -18.10 -16.04 -6.31
CA GLN A 81 -18.78 -14.81 -5.91
C GLN A 81 -17.94 -13.56 -6.24
N ALA A 82 -16.62 -13.61 -6.01
CA ALA A 82 -15.71 -12.54 -6.44
C ALA A 82 -15.79 -12.28 -7.94
N TYR A 83 -15.80 -13.33 -8.76
CA TYR A 83 -15.93 -13.21 -10.22
C TYR A 83 -17.25 -12.56 -10.62
N GLN A 84 -18.38 -13.01 -10.07
CA GLN A 84 -19.69 -12.44 -10.41
C GLN A 84 -19.75 -10.95 -10.05
N LEU A 85 -19.30 -10.59 -8.84
CA LEU A 85 -19.26 -9.19 -8.41
C LEU A 85 -18.34 -8.34 -9.29
N ALA A 86 -17.18 -8.87 -9.69
CA ALA A 86 -16.28 -8.20 -10.62
C ALA A 86 -16.95 -7.96 -11.97
N MET A 87 -17.66 -8.96 -12.51
CA MET A 87 -18.37 -8.85 -13.79
C MET A 87 -19.59 -7.93 -13.75
N ASP A 88 -20.21 -7.74 -12.58
CA ASP A 88 -21.33 -6.82 -12.37
C ASP A 88 -20.88 -5.35 -12.29
N LEU A 89 -19.57 -5.06 -12.25
CA LEU A 89 -19.04 -3.70 -12.24
C LEU A 89 -19.38 -2.95 -13.53
N PRO A 90 -19.63 -1.63 -13.45
CA PRO A 90 -20.24 -0.85 -14.54
C PRO A 90 -19.29 -0.57 -15.72
N SER A 91 -17.97 -0.64 -15.52
CA SER A 91 -16.96 -0.32 -16.54
C SER A 91 -16.02 -1.51 -16.79
N GLU A 92 -15.68 -1.74 -18.06
CA GLU A 92 -14.71 -2.75 -18.48
C GLU A 92 -13.35 -2.56 -17.77
N THR A 93 -12.89 -1.32 -17.58
CA THR A 93 -11.64 -1.04 -16.83
C THR A 93 -11.75 -1.50 -15.39
N THR A 94 -12.88 -1.23 -14.72
CA THR A 94 -13.09 -1.65 -13.33
C THR A 94 -13.26 -3.16 -13.19
N GLN A 95 -13.86 -3.81 -14.20
CA GLN A 95 -13.93 -5.28 -14.28
C GLN A 95 -12.52 -5.87 -14.37
N VAL A 96 -11.66 -5.33 -15.22
CA VAL A 96 -10.26 -5.77 -15.36
C VAL A 96 -9.52 -5.62 -14.03
N LEU A 97 -9.59 -4.43 -13.41
CA LEU A 97 -8.92 -4.18 -12.12
C LEU A 97 -9.37 -5.18 -11.04
N ALA A 98 -10.68 -5.38 -10.88
CA ALA A 98 -11.20 -6.34 -9.89
C ALA A 98 -10.74 -7.78 -10.15
N LEU A 99 -10.69 -8.20 -11.42
CA LEU A 99 -10.21 -9.53 -11.79
C LEU A 99 -8.70 -9.66 -11.55
N THR A 100 -7.90 -8.66 -11.91
CA THR A 100 -6.44 -8.71 -11.73
C THR A 100 -6.02 -8.63 -10.28
N ASP A 101 -6.68 -7.81 -9.46
CA ASP A 101 -6.38 -7.68 -8.01
C ASP A 101 -6.66 -8.99 -7.26
N ALA A 102 -7.69 -9.73 -7.67
CA ALA A 102 -8.02 -11.03 -7.11
C ALA A 102 -6.99 -12.13 -7.44
N VAL A 103 -6.16 -11.95 -8.48
CA VAL A 103 -5.20 -12.97 -8.94
C VAL A 103 -4.20 -13.30 -7.85
N GLU A 104 -3.64 -12.32 -7.14
CA GLU A 104 -2.63 -12.55 -6.10
C GLU A 104 -3.17 -13.48 -5.01
N ARG A 105 -4.36 -13.19 -4.48
CA ARG A 105 -5.02 -14.04 -3.48
C ARG A 105 -5.34 -15.43 -4.01
N LEU A 106 -5.82 -15.53 -5.25
CA LEU A 106 -6.13 -16.82 -5.86
C LEU A 106 -4.87 -17.66 -6.12
N MET A 107 -3.72 -17.03 -6.39
CA MET A 107 -2.48 -17.76 -6.63
C MET A 107 -2.00 -18.55 -5.39
N GLU A 108 -2.40 -18.15 -4.19
CA GLU A 108 -2.06 -18.85 -2.94
C GLU A 108 -2.80 -20.19 -2.79
N HIS A 109 -4.00 -20.34 -3.37
CA HIS A 109 -4.91 -21.45 -3.05
C HIS A 109 -5.61 -22.09 -4.26
N ASP A 110 -5.79 -21.37 -5.38
CA ASP A 110 -6.45 -21.84 -6.61
C ASP A 110 -5.86 -21.19 -7.88
N LYS A 111 -4.67 -21.67 -8.27
CA LYS A 111 -3.98 -21.25 -9.50
C LYS A 111 -4.82 -21.43 -10.77
N ARG A 112 -5.74 -22.42 -10.82
CA ARG A 112 -6.56 -22.65 -12.01
C ARG A 112 -7.57 -21.52 -12.19
N THR A 113 -8.21 -21.10 -11.11
CA THR A 113 -9.15 -19.98 -11.13
C THR A 113 -8.43 -18.65 -11.37
N ALA A 114 -7.24 -18.46 -10.78
CA ALA A 114 -6.39 -17.30 -11.08
C ALA A 114 -6.09 -17.16 -12.59
N LEU A 115 -5.70 -18.25 -13.26
CA LEU A 115 -5.46 -18.27 -14.70
C LEU A 115 -6.73 -17.96 -15.51
N ARG A 116 -7.91 -18.43 -15.07
CA ARG A 116 -9.19 -18.07 -15.70
C ARG A 116 -9.44 -16.56 -15.62
N PHE A 117 -9.24 -15.97 -14.44
CA PHE A 117 -9.40 -14.52 -14.23
C PHE A 117 -8.46 -13.72 -15.12
N LEU A 118 -7.18 -14.11 -15.22
CA LEU A 118 -6.21 -13.46 -16.11
C LEU A 118 -6.63 -13.49 -17.58
N HIS A 119 -7.12 -14.63 -18.07
CA HIS A 119 -7.59 -14.75 -19.45
C HIS A 119 -8.84 -13.92 -19.72
N ASP A 120 -9.80 -13.88 -18.78
CA ASP A 120 -10.99 -13.05 -18.91
C ASP A 120 -10.67 -11.55 -18.84
N ALA A 121 -9.80 -11.15 -17.90
CA ALA A 121 -9.33 -9.77 -17.78
C ALA A 121 -8.61 -9.34 -19.07
N LEU A 122 -7.74 -10.18 -19.64
CA LEU A 122 -7.09 -9.89 -20.93
C LEU A 122 -8.11 -9.71 -22.06
N ARG A 123 -9.12 -10.58 -22.14
CA ARG A 123 -10.17 -10.49 -23.16
C ARG A 123 -10.96 -9.18 -23.02
N ILE A 124 -11.32 -8.79 -21.80
CA ILE A 124 -12.05 -7.54 -21.52
C ILE A 124 -11.17 -6.34 -21.86
N ALA A 125 -9.92 -6.33 -21.38
CA ALA A 125 -8.96 -5.27 -21.68
C ALA A 125 -8.83 -5.05 -23.19
N GLN A 126 -8.67 -6.13 -23.98
CA GLN A 126 -8.58 -6.05 -25.44
C GLN A 126 -9.85 -5.53 -26.12
N SER A 127 -11.03 -5.64 -25.50
CA SER A 127 -12.28 -5.10 -26.05
C SER A 127 -12.52 -3.63 -25.75
N ILE A 128 -11.75 -3.03 -24.83
CA ILE A 128 -11.88 -1.61 -24.48
C ILE A 128 -11.59 -0.74 -25.72
N ARG A 129 -12.56 0.13 -26.03
CA ARG A 129 -12.51 0.97 -27.25
C ARG A 129 -11.58 2.16 -27.13
N ASP A 130 -11.56 2.78 -25.95
CA ASP A 130 -10.71 3.93 -25.67
C ASP A 130 -9.25 3.47 -25.55
N PRO A 131 -8.32 3.95 -26.41
CA PRO A 131 -6.96 3.44 -26.43
C PRO A 131 -6.20 3.63 -25.11
N ASP A 132 -6.40 4.75 -24.41
CA ASP A 132 -5.69 5.04 -23.17
C ASP A 132 -6.20 4.15 -22.04
N SER A 133 -7.53 3.98 -21.94
CA SER A 133 -8.16 3.06 -20.98
C SER A 133 -7.82 1.59 -21.28
N ARG A 134 -7.70 1.23 -22.56
CA ARG A 134 -7.27 -0.12 -22.98
C ARG A 134 -5.83 -0.37 -22.53
N ASP A 135 -4.94 0.57 -22.80
CA ASP A 135 -3.52 0.44 -22.48
C ASP A 135 -3.29 0.44 -20.95
N GLU A 136 -4.10 1.17 -20.17
CA GLU A 136 -4.17 1.08 -18.70
C GLU A 136 -4.61 -0.32 -18.23
N ALA A 137 -5.71 -0.84 -18.77
CA ALA A 137 -6.20 -2.18 -18.44
C ALA A 137 -5.20 -3.28 -18.84
N MET A 138 -4.53 -3.13 -19.99
CA MET A 138 -3.46 -4.02 -20.44
C MET A 138 -2.25 -3.97 -19.51
N ALA A 139 -1.91 -2.81 -18.92
CA ALA A 139 -0.86 -2.68 -17.92
C ALA A 139 -1.18 -3.50 -16.66
N ALA A 140 -2.41 -3.36 -16.13
CA ALA A 140 -2.86 -4.13 -14.96
C ALA A 140 -2.84 -5.66 -15.22
N VAL A 141 -3.28 -6.07 -16.42
CA VAL A 141 -3.22 -7.48 -16.83
C VAL A 141 -1.77 -7.96 -16.92
N ALA A 142 -0.87 -7.17 -17.51
CA ALA A 142 0.55 -7.53 -17.63
C ALA A 142 1.23 -7.66 -16.26
N GLU A 143 0.92 -6.77 -15.31
CA GLU A 143 1.38 -6.86 -13.92
C GLU A 143 0.90 -8.16 -13.25
N ALA A 144 -0.39 -8.49 -13.35
CA ALA A 144 -0.94 -9.70 -12.75
C ALA A 144 -0.37 -10.98 -13.39
N TRP A 145 -0.08 -10.97 -14.70
CA TRP A 145 0.64 -12.06 -15.36
C TRP A 145 2.05 -12.27 -14.82
N ALA A 146 2.73 -11.23 -14.30
CA ALA A 146 4.08 -11.35 -13.78
C ALA A 146 4.17 -12.30 -12.56
N LEU A 147 3.07 -12.47 -11.80
CA LEU A 147 2.96 -13.44 -10.71
C LEU A 147 2.97 -14.91 -11.21
N VAL A 148 2.69 -15.12 -12.49
CA VAL A 148 2.45 -16.45 -13.08
C VAL A 148 3.50 -16.81 -14.13
N ASP A 149 3.71 -15.91 -15.09
CA ASP A 149 4.61 -16.06 -16.23
C ASP A 149 5.16 -14.69 -16.65
N ALA A 150 6.43 -14.49 -16.32
CA ALA A 150 7.15 -13.26 -16.63
C ALA A 150 7.36 -13.03 -18.14
N ASP A 151 7.39 -14.07 -18.96
CA ASP A 151 7.53 -13.93 -20.41
C ASP A 151 6.22 -13.47 -21.04
N GLU A 152 5.10 -13.99 -20.57
CA GLU A 152 3.79 -13.53 -21.03
C GLU A 152 3.49 -12.10 -20.57
N ALA A 153 3.81 -11.76 -19.32
CA ALA A 153 3.73 -10.38 -18.81
C ALA A 153 4.46 -9.37 -19.70
N LEU A 154 5.70 -9.68 -20.10
CA LEU A 154 6.51 -8.80 -20.95
C LEU A 154 5.95 -8.69 -22.37
N LYS A 155 5.43 -9.78 -22.96
CA LYS A 155 4.76 -9.71 -24.27
C LYS A 155 3.52 -8.82 -24.24
N LEU A 156 2.77 -8.85 -23.14
CA LEU A 156 1.58 -8.01 -22.97
C LEU A 156 1.98 -6.54 -22.77
N ALA A 157 3.00 -6.27 -21.95
CA ALA A 157 3.55 -4.92 -21.80
C ALA A 157 4.07 -4.35 -23.14
N ASP A 158 4.64 -5.19 -24.00
CA ASP A 158 5.10 -4.78 -25.35
C ASP A 158 3.97 -4.37 -26.30
N GLN A 159 2.73 -4.78 -26.04
CA GLN A 159 1.55 -4.39 -26.83
C GLN A 159 0.99 -3.01 -26.45
N ILE A 160 1.40 -2.47 -25.30
CA ILE A 160 0.98 -1.15 -24.82
C ILE A 160 1.62 -0.06 -25.70
N GLN A 161 0.80 0.81 -26.28
CA GLN A 161 1.23 1.84 -27.22
C GLN A 161 1.67 3.12 -26.50
N ASN A 162 0.95 3.51 -25.45
CA ASN A 162 1.31 4.66 -24.64
C ASN A 162 2.64 4.40 -23.90
N ILE A 163 3.63 5.27 -24.11
CA ILE A 163 4.99 5.09 -23.59
C ILE A 163 5.01 5.17 -22.05
N ALA A 164 4.23 6.07 -21.46
CA ALA A 164 4.16 6.22 -20.01
C ALA A 164 3.53 4.98 -19.37
N GLN A 165 2.39 4.53 -19.88
CA GLN A 165 1.72 3.31 -19.38
C GLN A 165 2.58 2.06 -19.58
N ARG A 166 3.30 1.93 -20.71
CA ARG A 166 4.24 0.82 -20.93
C ARG A 166 5.40 0.87 -19.94
N ALA A 167 5.93 2.06 -19.63
CA ALA A 167 6.98 2.20 -18.64
C ALA A 167 6.47 1.81 -17.25
N SER A 168 5.28 2.27 -16.85
CA SER A 168 4.63 1.88 -15.59
C SER A 168 4.38 0.36 -15.52
N ALA A 169 3.87 -0.26 -16.59
CA ALA A 169 3.67 -1.71 -16.65
C ALA A 169 4.97 -2.48 -16.45
N LEU A 170 6.05 -2.08 -17.13
CA LEU A 170 7.37 -2.71 -16.96
C LEU A 170 7.92 -2.49 -15.55
N THR A 171 7.71 -1.32 -14.94
CA THR A 171 8.08 -1.06 -13.55
C THR A 171 7.33 -1.97 -12.58
N ALA A 172 6.02 -2.12 -12.76
CA ALA A 172 5.18 -3.00 -11.96
C ALA A 172 5.60 -4.48 -12.10
N ILE A 173 5.84 -4.95 -13.33
CA ILE A 173 6.41 -6.28 -13.60
C ILE A 173 7.75 -6.44 -12.87
N ALA A 174 8.67 -5.47 -12.97
CA ALA A 174 9.95 -5.53 -12.27
C ALA A 174 9.78 -5.59 -10.74
N ARG A 175 8.82 -4.84 -10.18
CA ARG A 175 8.49 -4.87 -8.75
C ARG A 175 8.00 -6.26 -8.34
N THR A 176 7.08 -6.86 -9.08
CA THR A 176 6.59 -8.22 -8.84
C THR A 176 7.72 -9.24 -8.88
N LEU A 177 8.55 -9.20 -9.93
CA LEU A 177 9.69 -10.09 -10.12
C LEU A 177 10.77 -9.93 -9.03
N SER A 178 10.88 -8.77 -8.37
CA SER A 178 11.97 -8.48 -7.43
C SER A 178 12.07 -9.48 -6.27
N SER A 179 10.96 -10.11 -5.89
CA SER A 179 10.87 -11.06 -4.78
C SER A 179 11.31 -12.48 -5.14
N PHE A 180 11.36 -12.85 -6.43
CA PHE A 180 11.72 -14.22 -6.87
C PHE A 180 12.72 -14.31 -8.04
N ASP A 181 12.97 -13.22 -8.78
CA ASP A 181 13.97 -13.13 -9.84
C ASP A 181 14.56 -11.71 -9.93
N ALA A 182 15.45 -11.38 -9.00
CA ALA A 182 16.07 -10.05 -8.91
C ALA A 182 16.91 -9.67 -10.16
N LEU A 183 17.51 -10.65 -10.85
CA LEU A 183 18.30 -10.38 -12.05
C LEU A 183 17.40 -9.94 -13.21
N ARG A 184 16.31 -10.67 -13.42
CA ARG A 184 15.32 -10.33 -14.44
C ARG A 184 14.57 -9.05 -14.08
N ALA A 185 14.17 -8.87 -12.83
CA ALA A 185 13.57 -7.64 -12.33
C ALA A 185 14.44 -6.41 -12.67
N LYS A 186 15.75 -6.49 -12.40
CA LYS A 186 16.70 -5.43 -12.73
C LYS A 186 16.76 -5.13 -14.24
N ALA A 187 16.77 -6.16 -15.08
CA ALA A 187 16.77 -5.98 -16.53
C ALA A 187 15.48 -5.33 -17.05
N VAL A 188 14.33 -5.69 -16.49
CA VAL A 188 13.03 -5.09 -16.84
C VAL A 188 12.96 -3.63 -16.36
N ALA A 189 13.39 -3.33 -15.14
CA ALA A 189 13.46 -1.96 -14.63
C ALA A 189 14.40 -1.05 -15.45
N GLN A 190 15.48 -1.61 -16.01
CA GLN A 190 16.34 -0.90 -16.96
C GLN A 190 15.60 -0.56 -18.26
N GLN A 191 14.79 -1.47 -18.81
CA GLN A 191 13.98 -1.19 -20.01
C GLN A 191 12.96 -0.06 -19.74
N ALA A 192 12.30 -0.11 -18.59
CA ALA A 192 11.39 0.94 -18.13
C ALA A 192 12.12 2.28 -17.95
N SER A 193 13.34 2.28 -17.40
CA SER A 193 14.18 3.48 -17.29
C SER A 193 14.52 4.12 -18.64
N GLU A 194 14.77 3.32 -19.68
CA GLU A 194 14.98 3.83 -21.05
C GLU A 194 13.71 4.41 -21.68
N LEU A 195 12.52 3.94 -21.32
CA LEU A 195 11.25 4.58 -21.69
C LEU A 195 11.06 5.90 -20.94
N ALA A 196 11.26 5.91 -19.63
CA ALA A 196 11.13 7.10 -18.79
C ALA A 196 12.02 8.28 -19.26
N LYS A 197 13.25 7.98 -19.72
CA LYS A 197 14.16 8.97 -20.33
C LYS A 197 13.57 9.66 -21.55
N ARG A 198 12.71 8.99 -22.32
CA ARG A 198 12.07 9.49 -23.55
C ARG A 198 10.79 10.29 -23.30
N LEU A 199 10.23 10.23 -22.09
CA LEU A 199 9.04 11.00 -21.75
C LEU A 199 9.33 12.50 -21.78
N ARG A 200 8.43 13.24 -22.43
CA ARG A 200 8.52 14.68 -22.64
C ARG A 200 7.62 15.46 -21.69
N ASP A 201 6.46 14.91 -21.35
CA ASP A 201 5.60 15.48 -20.33
C ASP A 201 6.27 15.34 -18.96
N ALA A 202 6.36 16.44 -18.22
CA ALA A 202 7.10 16.48 -16.96
C ALA A 202 6.36 15.73 -15.84
N GLU A 203 5.03 15.73 -15.86
CA GLU A 203 4.21 15.07 -14.84
C GLU A 203 4.20 13.55 -15.07
N GLU A 204 3.95 13.10 -16.29
CA GLU A 204 4.05 11.67 -16.66
C GLU A 204 5.44 11.13 -16.35
N LYS A 205 6.49 11.89 -16.71
CA LYS A 205 7.87 11.51 -16.42
C LYS A 205 8.12 11.41 -14.93
N ALA A 206 7.63 12.36 -14.14
CA ALA A 206 7.81 12.34 -12.70
C ALA A 206 7.13 11.11 -12.08
N ILE A 207 5.91 10.76 -12.51
CA ILE A 207 5.17 9.59 -12.01
C ILE A 207 5.95 8.30 -12.29
N VAL A 208 6.35 8.08 -13.53
CA VAL A 208 7.12 6.86 -13.89
C VAL A 208 8.45 6.80 -13.15
N LEU A 209 9.13 7.93 -12.96
CA LEU A 209 10.39 7.98 -12.23
C LEU A 209 10.20 7.64 -10.74
N ASP A 210 9.11 8.05 -10.10
CA ASP A 210 8.87 7.73 -8.68
C ASP A 210 8.72 6.21 -8.46
N ASP A 211 7.89 5.55 -9.27
CA ASP A 211 7.71 4.10 -9.24
C ASP A 211 9.02 3.34 -9.53
N LEU A 212 9.80 3.85 -10.50
CA LEU A 212 11.09 3.26 -10.86
C LEU A 212 12.12 3.42 -9.76
N ILE A 213 12.17 4.58 -9.10
CA ILE A 213 13.10 4.85 -8.00
C ILE A 213 12.78 3.93 -6.83
N GLU A 214 11.51 3.73 -6.49
CA GLU A 214 11.11 2.76 -5.47
C GLU A 214 11.61 1.35 -5.83
N THR A 215 11.31 0.89 -7.04
CA THR A 215 11.67 -0.47 -7.50
C THR A 215 13.19 -0.66 -7.57
N LEU A 216 13.92 0.30 -8.15
CA LEU A 216 15.38 0.25 -8.26
C LEU A 216 16.07 0.47 -6.92
N SER A 217 15.46 1.13 -5.94
CA SER A 217 16.06 1.27 -4.60
C SER A 217 16.31 -0.11 -3.97
N ALA A 218 15.48 -1.11 -4.26
CA ALA A 218 15.67 -2.50 -3.83
C ALA A 218 16.69 -3.28 -4.69
N LEU A 219 16.89 -2.91 -5.97
CA LEU A 219 17.66 -3.69 -6.95
C LEU A 219 19.04 -3.09 -7.30
N ASP A 220 19.14 -1.76 -7.39
CA ASP A 220 20.31 -1.00 -7.81
C ASP A 220 20.23 0.47 -7.33
N ILE A 221 20.88 0.75 -6.20
CA ILE A 221 20.92 2.09 -5.58
C ILE A 221 21.50 3.15 -6.52
N GLU A 222 22.52 2.83 -7.32
CA GLU A 222 23.19 3.83 -8.15
C GLU A 222 22.31 4.24 -9.33
N GLN A 223 21.55 3.30 -9.91
CA GLN A 223 20.54 3.63 -10.91
C GLN A 223 19.38 4.42 -10.30
N ALA A 224 18.90 4.06 -9.10
CA ALA A 224 17.87 4.83 -8.41
C ALA A 224 18.31 6.28 -8.14
N LEU A 225 19.56 6.49 -7.72
CA LEU A 225 20.15 7.84 -7.56
C LEU A 225 20.20 8.60 -8.88
N ALA A 226 20.61 7.95 -9.97
CA ALA A 226 20.64 8.58 -11.28
C ALA A 226 19.24 9.02 -11.75
N LEU A 227 18.20 8.23 -11.48
CA LEU A 227 16.81 8.61 -11.75
C LEU A 227 16.31 9.73 -10.83
N ALA A 228 16.68 9.73 -9.55
CA ALA A 228 16.37 10.81 -8.63
C ALA A 228 17.01 12.15 -9.07
N GLU A 229 18.19 12.12 -9.70
CA GLU A 229 18.76 13.33 -10.31
C GLU A 229 17.93 13.86 -11.49
N MET A 230 17.21 13.00 -12.19
CA MET A 230 16.35 13.34 -13.32
C MET A 230 14.95 13.83 -12.93
N GLN A 231 14.58 13.77 -11.64
CA GLN A 231 13.27 14.22 -11.15
C GLN A 231 13.08 15.73 -11.42
N PRO A 232 12.06 16.13 -12.20
CA PRO A 232 11.84 17.54 -12.54
C PRO A 232 11.32 18.37 -11.36
N PHE A 233 10.67 17.75 -10.37
CA PHE A 233 10.07 18.45 -9.24
C PHE A 233 10.93 18.32 -7.97
N PRO A 234 11.31 19.44 -7.31
CA PRO A 234 12.16 19.41 -6.13
C PRO A 234 11.59 18.59 -4.96
N ASP A 235 10.28 18.67 -4.73
CA ASP A 235 9.59 17.91 -3.70
C ASP A 235 9.69 16.40 -3.95
N ARG A 236 9.32 15.94 -5.16
CA ARG A 236 9.49 14.53 -5.56
C ARG A 236 10.95 14.07 -5.52
N LYS A 237 11.90 14.91 -5.91
CA LYS A 237 13.34 14.61 -5.78
C LYS A 237 13.77 14.39 -4.33
N ALA A 238 13.27 15.20 -3.39
CA ALA A 238 13.55 15.02 -1.97
C ALA A 238 12.94 13.71 -1.43
N VAL A 239 11.70 13.39 -1.82
CA VAL A 239 11.05 12.11 -1.47
C VAL A 239 11.84 10.92 -2.05
N ALA A 240 12.26 11.00 -3.32
CA ALA A 240 13.10 9.98 -3.95
C ALA A 240 14.39 9.71 -3.15
N TYR A 241 15.07 10.75 -2.66
CA TYR A 241 16.22 10.57 -1.78
C TYR A 241 15.85 9.93 -0.43
N GLY A 242 14.67 10.22 0.13
CA GLY A 242 14.13 9.54 1.31
C GLY A 242 13.93 8.04 1.08
N VAL A 243 13.31 7.67 -0.04
CA VAL A 243 13.10 6.28 -0.46
C VAL A 243 14.43 5.54 -0.63
N ILE A 244 15.40 6.15 -1.32
CA ILE A 244 16.74 5.57 -1.49
C ILE A 244 17.47 5.46 -0.14
N ALA A 245 17.33 6.44 0.75
CA ALA A 245 17.92 6.39 2.09
C ALA A 245 17.33 5.23 2.91
N GLN A 246 16.02 4.99 2.84
CA GLN A 246 15.38 3.84 3.47
C GLN A 246 15.96 2.50 2.97
N ALA A 247 16.22 2.38 1.66
CA ALA A 247 16.83 1.19 1.09
C ALA A 247 18.33 1.04 1.43
N LEU A 248 19.06 2.15 1.64
CA LEU A 248 20.42 2.13 2.18
C LEU A 248 20.44 1.63 3.64
N LEU A 249 19.46 2.03 4.46
CA LEU A 249 19.32 1.51 5.83
C LEU A 249 19.10 0.01 5.86
N ALA A 250 18.26 -0.53 4.98
CA ALA A 250 18.05 -1.97 4.84
C ALA A 250 19.33 -2.73 4.46
N ARG A 251 20.33 -2.05 3.88
CA ARG A 251 21.66 -2.59 3.55
C ARG A 251 22.73 -2.28 4.58
N ASN A 252 22.35 -1.75 5.75
CA ASN A 252 23.25 -1.31 6.82
C ASN A 252 24.20 -0.16 6.42
N GLU A 253 23.82 0.67 5.45
CA GLU A 253 24.60 1.82 4.99
C GLU A 253 24.13 3.13 5.65
N ALA A 254 24.09 3.13 6.99
CA ALA A 254 23.52 4.22 7.81
C ALA A 254 24.13 5.60 7.52
N GLU A 255 25.44 5.69 7.35
CA GLU A 255 26.12 6.97 7.07
C GLU A 255 25.75 7.54 5.70
N ARG A 256 25.63 6.69 4.66
CA ARG A 256 25.18 7.14 3.34
C ARG A 256 23.71 7.56 3.37
N ALA A 257 22.86 6.80 4.07
CA ALA A 257 21.46 7.16 4.27
C ALA A 257 21.34 8.52 4.97
N LYS A 258 22.07 8.73 6.07
CA LYS A 258 22.08 10.01 6.81
C LYS A 258 22.55 11.18 5.94
N ALA A 259 23.62 10.99 5.16
CA ALA A 259 24.11 12.00 4.23
C ALA A 259 23.10 12.34 3.13
N LEU A 260 22.38 11.32 2.62
CA LEU A 260 21.35 11.51 1.60
C LEU A 260 20.10 12.22 2.16
N LEU A 261 19.66 11.85 3.37
CA LEU A 261 18.57 12.53 4.08
C LEU A 261 18.91 14.01 4.37
N ALA A 262 20.17 14.32 4.70
CA ALA A 262 20.59 15.72 4.87
C ALA A 262 20.45 16.53 3.57
N LYS A 263 20.86 15.94 2.42
CA LYS A 263 20.64 16.57 1.10
C LYS A 263 19.15 16.75 0.79
N ALA A 264 18.33 15.75 1.10
CA ALA A 264 16.88 15.82 0.90
C ALA A 264 16.24 16.92 1.77
N ALA A 265 16.65 17.04 3.03
CA ALA A 265 16.18 18.10 3.94
C ALA A 265 16.54 19.51 3.44
N ASP A 266 17.71 19.69 2.82
CA ASP A 266 18.10 20.95 2.19
C ASP A 266 17.19 21.34 1.01
N ILE A 267 16.67 20.34 0.28
CA ILE A 267 15.69 20.55 -0.79
C ILE A 267 14.31 20.84 -0.18
N ALA A 268 13.89 20.05 0.82
CA ALA A 268 12.61 20.19 1.52
C ALA A 268 12.40 21.63 2.04
N ARG A 269 13.41 22.23 2.68
CA ARG A 269 13.37 23.63 3.16
C ARG A 269 13.09 24.67 2.06
N LYS A 270 13.39 24.34 0.79
CA LYS A 270 13.24 25.24 -0.37
C LYS A 270 11.94 24.98 -1.15
N VAL A 271 11.20 23.91 -0.84
CA VAL A 271 9.87 23.66 -1.41
C VAL A 271 8.94 24.79 -0.97
N LYS A 272 8.30 25.46 -1.93
CA LYS A 272 7.48 26.65 -1.67
C LYS A 272 6.04 26.32 -1.29
N ASP A 273 5.51 25.27 -1.91
CA ASP A 273 4.16 24.81 -1.65
C ASP A 273 4.12 24.14 -0.26
N PRO A 274 3.30 24.64 0.68
CA PRO A 274 3.30 24.14 2.06
C PRO A 274 2.88 22.67 2.17
N ASP A 275 1.93 22.21 1.36
CA ASP A 275 1.41 20.84 1.44
C ASP A 275 2.44 19.85 0.87
N ARG A 276 3.06 20.19 -0.27
CA ARG A 276 4.19 19.41 -0.80
C ARG A 276 5.37 19.41 0.16
N GLN A 277 5.67 20.53 0.80
CA GLN A 277 6.74 20.61 1.80
C GLN A 277 6.42 19.73 3.02
N ALA A 278 5.19 19.74 3.51
CA ALA A 278 4.74 18.89 4.61
C ALA A 278 4.87 17.40 4.25
N SER A 279 4.43 17.02 3.06
CA SER A 279 4.59 15.65 2.53
C SER A 279 6.05 15.20 2.48
N VAL A 280 6.96 16.05 1.99
CA VAL A 280 8.40 15.76 1.99
C VAL A 280 8.93 15.57 3.41
N TRP A 281 8.57 16.46 4.35
CA TRP A 281 9.01 16.35 5.74
C TRP A 281 8.49 15.09 6.41
N ARG A 282 7.24 14.70 6.17
CA ARG A 282 6.65 13.46 6.67
C ARG A 282 7.49 12.25 6.24
N ASN A 283 7.77 12.14 4.94
CA ASN A 283 8.59 11.06 4.39
C ASN A 283 10.00 11.03 5.01
N LEU A 284 10.70 12.17 5.00
CA LEU A 284 12.08 12.25 5.48
C LEU A 284 12.20 12.01 6.99
N ALA A 285 11.25 12.52 7.79
CA ALA A 285 11.25 12.34 9.24
C ALA A 285 11.01 10.88 9.62
N THR A 286 10.11 10.19 8.92
CA THR A 286 9.85 8.76 9.14
C THR A 286 11.10 7.91 8.92
N VAL A 287 11.86 8.17 7.83
CA VAL A 287 13.13 7.47 7.59
C VAL A 287 14.19 7.88 8.62
N MET A 288 14.25 9.16 9.00
CA MET A 288 15.17 9.65 10.02
C MET A 288 14.91 9.00 11.38
N ALA A 289 13.67 8.68 11.73
CA ALA A 289 13.33 8.07 13.03
C ALA A 289 14.02 6.72 13.26
N ARG A 290 14.37 5.99 12.19
CA ARG A 290 15.17 4.76 12.26
C ARG A 290 16.62 5.00 12.68
N LEU A 291 17.15 6.19 12.41
CA LEU A 291 18.51 6.61 12.73
C LEU A 291 18.58 7.43 14.03
N ASP A 292 17.69 8.40 14.17
CA ASP A 292 17.69 9.46 15.18
C ASP A 292 16.26 9.98 15.38
N GLY A 293 15.58 9.46 16.41
CA GLY A 293 14.20 9.84 16.75
C GLY A 293 14.05 11.31 17.12
N GLU A 294 15.04 11.91 17.80
CA GLU A 294 14.98 13.31 18.20
C GLU A 294 15.05 14.23 16.96
N GLN A 295 15.98 13.94 16.04
CA GLN A 295 16.10 14.69 14.80
C GLN A 295 14.86 14.53 13.91
N ALA A 296 14.24 13.34 13.87
CA ALA A 296 12.98 13.10 13.19
C ALA A 296 11.84 13.96 13.76
N LEU A 297 11.68 14.00 15.09
CA LEU A 297 10.68 14.85 15.74
C LEU A 297 10.94 16.34 15.50
N ASN A 298 12.20 16.77 15.43
CA ASN A 298 12.54 18.14 15.05
C ASN A 298 12.11 18.46 13.61
N TRP A 299 12.27 17.52 12.67
CA TRP A 299 11.78 17.69 11.29
C TRP A 299 10.26 17.72 11.22
N ALA A 300 9.56 16.83 11.94
CA ALA A 300 8.11 16.84 12.05
C ALA A 300 7.58 18.19 12.58
N ARG A 301 8.27 18.79 13.56
CA ARG A 301 7.92 20.13 14.08
C ARG A 301 8.10 21.27 13.08
N GLN A 302 8.82 21.09 11.97
CA GLN A 302 8.90 22.08 10.88
C GLN A 302 7.59 22.14 10.07
N ILE A 303 6.77 21.10 10.14
CA ILE A 303 5.47 21.04 9.47
C ILE A 303 4.52 22.01 10.17
N ARG A 304 4.02 22.98 9.39
CA ARG A 304 3.15 24.05 9.90
C ARG A 304 1.71 23.59 10.05
N ASP A 305 1.24 22.84 9.06
CA ASP A 305 -0.08 22.26 9.10
C ASP A 305 -0.17 21.21 10.20
N ARG A 306 -1.22 21.28 11.00
CA ARG A 306 -1.33 20.45 12.20
C ARG A 306 -1.64 19.01 11.84
N ASP A 307 -2.50 18.78 10.86
CA ASP A 307 -2.96 17.45 10.49
C ASP A 307 -1.81 16.67 9.86
N TRP A 308 -1.05 17.32 8.96
CA TRP A 308 0.19 16.75 8.44
C TRP A 308 1.23 16.43 9.53
N ARG A 309 1.32 17.27 10.56
CA ARG A 309 2.26 17.04 11.67
C ARG A 309 1.80 15.88 12.55
N ASP A 310 0.52 15.79 12.83
CA ASP A 310 -0.11 14.70 13.59
C ASP A 310 0.09 13.35 12.86
N TRP A 311 -0.10 13.31 11.53
CA TRP A 311 0.26 12.16 10.68
C TRP A 311 1.73 11.78 10.80
N THR A 312 2.63 12.79 10.75
CA THR A 312 4.07 12.54 10.83
C THR A 312 4.47 12.03 12.21
N PHE A 313 3.85 12.50 13.29
CA PHE A 313 4.06 11.95 14.63
C PHE A 313 3.59 10.50 14.72
N GLY A 314 2.46 10.15 14.10
CA GLY A 314 1.98 8.78 13.99
C GLY A 314 3.02 7.86 13.33
N ASP A 315 3.50 8.23 12.14
CA ASP A 315 4.52 7.46 11.41
C ASP A 315 5.82 7.30 12.23
N ILE A 316 6.28 8.37 12.88
CA ILE A 316 7.48 8.33 13.74
C ILE A 316 7.25 7.41 14.94
N ALA A 317 6.09 7.50 15.61
CA ALA A 317 5.76 6.67 16.76
C ALA A 317 5.76 5.18 16.38
N ALA A 318 5.15 4.83 15.25
CA ALA A 318 5.17 3.46 14.73
C ALA A 318 6.60 2.93 14.50
N VAL A 319 7.49 3.75 13.92
CA VAL A 319 8.90 3.38 13.72
C VAL A 319 9.65 3.22 15.05
N LEU A 320 9.40 4.09 16.02
CA LEU A 320 10.04 4.02 17.34
C LEU A 320 9.57 2.81 18.15
N ALA A 321 8.32 2.38 17.98
CA ALA A 321 7.71 1.29 18.75
C ALA A 321 8.47 -0.04 18.67
N GLU A 322 9.18 -0.31 17.57
CA GLU A 322 10.02 -1.52 17.42
C GLU A 322 11.22 -1.54 18.38
N ARG A 323 11.65 -0.37 18.88
CA ARG A 323 12.88 -0.20 19.68
C ARG A 323 12.61 0.36 21.08
N ASP A 324 11.63 1.24 21.18
CA ASP A 324 11.26 1.97 22.39
C ASP A 324 9.76 2.28 22.37
N ALA A 325 8.99 1.41 23.00
CA ALA A 325 7.55 1.50 23.13
C ALA A 325 7.11 2.73 23.94
N GLU A 326 7.88 3.11 24.96
CA GLU A 326 7.52 4.19 25.87
C GLU A 326 7.62 5.53 25.14
N THR A 327 8.75 5.78 24.48
CA THR A 327 8.91 6.97 23.63
C THR A 327 7.87 7.00 22.50
N ALA A 328 7.53 5.86 21.89
CA ALA A 328 6.49 5.80 20.86
C ALA A 328 5.12 6.23 21.40
N LEU A 329 4.74 5.77 22.61
CA LEU A 329 3.50 6.19 23.26
C LEU A 329 3.50 7.69 23.60
N GLU A 330 4.62 8.23 24.11
CA GLU A 330 4.76 9.67 24.37
C GLU A 330 4.61 10.53 23.10
N VAL A 331 5.08 10.03 21.94
CA VAL A 331 4.87 10.69 20.65
C VAL A 331 3.41 10.58 20.22
N ALA A 332 2.77 9.42 20.38
CA ALA A 332 1.36 9.25 20.06
C ALA A 332 0.44 10.15 20.93
N GLU A 333 0.82 10.43 22.18
CA GLU A 333 0.10 11.37 23.04
C GLU A 333 0.15 12.83 22.56
N GLN A 334 1.13 13.19 21.72
CA GLN A 334 1.23 14.53 21.11
C GLN A 334 0.31 14.70 19.90
N ILE A 335 -0.30 13.62 19.41
CA ILE A 335 -1.26 13.64 18.30
C ILE A 335 -2.61 14.13 18.85
N HIS A 336 -3.15 15.17 18.20
CA HIS A 336 -4.35 15.85 18.67
C HIS A 336 -5.61 15.32 18.03
N ASP A 337 -5.54 14.99 16.75
CA ASP A 337 -6.62 14.29 16.08
C ASP A 337 -6.80 12.89 16.70
N LEU A 338 -8.02 12.56 17.12
CA LEU A 338 -8.29 11.30 17.81
C LEU A 338 -8.25 10.09 16.89
N GLN A 339 -8.61 10.27 15.62
CA GLN A 339 -8.59 9.23 14.60
C GLN A 339 -7.12 8.89 14.29
N GLU A 340 -6.29 9.90 14.07
CA GLU A 340 -4.85 9.72 13.84
C GLU A 340 -4.11 9.15 15.05
N ARG A 341 -4.47 9.60 16.25
CA ARG A 341 -3.92 9.01 17.48
C ARG A 341 -4.30 7.54 17.60
N SER A 342 -5.54 7.19 17.26
CA SER A 342 -5.99 5.79 17.28
C SER A 342 -5.26 4.93 16.25
N SER A 343 -5.01 5.47 15.05
CA SER A 343 -4.15 4.83 14.04
C SER A 343 -2.74 4.57 14.57
N ALA A 344 -2.10 5.60 15.15
CA ALA A 344 -0.76 5.46 15.72
C ALA A 344 -0.72 4.42 16.85
N LEU A 345 -1.73 4.40 17.74
CA LEU A 345 -1.83 3.39 18.81
C LEU A 345 -2.04 1.98 18.25
N ALA A 346 -2.77 1.82 17.14
CA ALA A 346 -2.91 0.55 16.45
C ALA A 346 -1.56 0.06 15.92
N ASP A 347 -0.79 0.92 15.25
CA ASP A 347 0.53 0.57 14.72
C ASP A 347 1.52 0.23 15.83
N ILE A 348 1.51 0.99 16.93
CA ILE A 348 2.32 0.68 18.13
C ILE A 348 1.91 -0.69 18.70
N ALA A 349 0.61 -0.97 18.83
CA ALA A 349 0.14 -2.26 19.34
C ALA A 349 0.60 -3.41 18.43
N ILE A 350 0.49 -3.26 17.11
CA ILE A 350 0.94 -4.26 16.13
C ILE A 350 2.44 -4.50 16.24
N ALA A 351 3.24 -3.43 16.33
CA ALA A 351 4.70 -3.53 16.50
C ALA A 351 5.07 -4.28 17.79
N LEU A 352 4.39 -3.97 18.90
CA LEU A 352 4.57 -4.64 20.18
C LEU A 352 4.17 -6.12 20.14
N GLY A 353 3.21 -6.50 19.30
CA GLY A 353 2.72 -7.88 19.21
C GLY A 353 3.81 -8.90 18.92
N ARG A 354 4.91 -8.48 18.29
CA ARG A 354 6.06 -9.34 17.95
C ARG A 354 6.96 -9.66 19.15
N THR A 355 6.95 -8.82 20.20
CA THR A 355 7.84 -8.93 21.37
C THR A 355 7.07 -9.13 22.67
N ASP A 356 5.91 -8.50 22.81
CA ASP A 356 5.00 -8.61 23.97
C ASP A 356 3.53 -8.55 23.51
N LEU A 357 3.00 -9.72 23.17
CA LEU A 357 1.60 -9.88 22.76
C LEU A 357 0.60 -9.45 23.85
N SER A 358 0.95 -9.57 25.14
CA SER A 358 0.01 -9.23 26.22
C SER A 358 -0.18 -7.72 26.33
N SER A 359 0.93 -6.96 26.29
CA SER A 359 0.90 -5.50 26.26
C SER A 359 0.28 -4.97 24.97
N ALA A 360 0.57 -5.59 23.83
CA ALA A 360 -0.05 -5.27 22.55
C ALA A 360 -1.57 -5.40 22.57
N LEU A 361 -2.09 -6.52 23.09
CA LEU A 361 -3.53 -6.74 23.21
C LEU A 361 -4.19 -5.79 24.21
N SER A 362 -3.49 -5.44 25.30
CA SER A 362 -3.96 -4.42 26.25
C SER A 362 -4.10 -3.05 25.58
N LEU A 363 -3.11 -2.67 24.77
CA LEU A 363 -3.12 -1.41 24.03
C LEU A 363 -4.22 -1.39 22.96
N ALA A 364 -4.34 -2.46 22.16
CA ALA A 364 -5.35 -2.59 21.11
C ALA A 364 -6.79 -2.45 21.65
N ARG A 365 -7.06 -2.99 22.84
CA ARG A 365 -8.38 -2.86 23.50
C ARG A 365 -8.69 -1.46 24.01
N GLN A 366 -7.68 -0.62 24.18
CA GLN A 366 -7.82 0.77 24.65
C GLN A 366 -7.89 1.78 23.51
N ILE A 367 -7.73 1.35 22.26
CA ILE A 367 -7.87 2.22 21.09
C ILE A 367 -9.30 2.80 21.06
N PRO A 368 -9.47 4.13 21.10
CA PRO A 368 -10.79 4.75 21.14
C PRO A 368 -11.60 4.55 19.87
N ASP A 369 -10.94 4.62 18.71
CA ASP A 369 -11.57 4.44 17.42
C ASP A 369 -11.80 2.95 17.10
N ALA A 370 -13.05 2.60 16.78
CA ALA A 370 -13.45 1.22 16.58
C ALA A 370 -12.86 0.61 15.31
N PHE A 371 -12.62 1.40 14.25
CA PHE A 371 -12.02 0.91 13.02
C PHE A 371 -10.56 0.50 13.26
N TYR A 372 -9.77 1.38 13.90
CA TYR A 372 -8.38 1.06 14.23
C TYR A 372 -8.24 -0.01 15.30
N GLN A 373 -9.20 -0.11 16.21
CA GLN A 373 -9.29 -1.25 17.13
C GLN A 373 -9.46 -2.58 16.38
N VAL A 374 -10.36 -2.65 15.40
CA VAL A 374 -10.54 -3.85 14.55
C VAL A 374 -9.24 -4.19 13.84
N GLN A 375 -8.59 -3.21 13.22
CA GLN A 375 -7.32 -3.40 12.51
C GLN A 375 -6.25 -4.00 13.42
N ALA A 376 -6.04 -3.41 14.61
CA ALA A 376 -5.06 -3.92 15.56
C ALA A 376 -5.39 -5.35 16.03
N LEU A 377 -6.64 -5.63 16.37
CA LEU A 377 -7.06 -6.97 16.83
C LEU A 377 -6.91 -8.04 15.74
N CYS A 378 -7.25 -7.73 14.49
CA CYS A 378 -7.09 -8.67 13.37
C CYS A 378 -5.62 -8.99 13.09
N GLN A 379 -4.74 -7.97 13.13
CA GLN A 379 -3.30 -8.18 12.93
C GLN A 379 -2.66 -8.97 14.07
N LEU A 380 -3.04 -8.67 15.33
CA LEU A 380 -2.56 -9.41 16.50
C LEU A 380 -3.11 -10.85 16.55
N ALA A 381 -4.31 -11.10 16.01
CA ALA A 381 -4.85 -12.44 15.86
C ALA A 381 -3.96 -13.31 14.95
N ASN A 382 -3.39 -12.76 13.89
CA ASN A 382 -2.47 -13.49 13.01
C ASN A 382 -1.12 -13.87 13.68
N LEU A 383 -0.82 -13.31 14.85
CA LEU A 383 0.37 -13.64 15.63
C LEU A 383 0.12 -14.75 16.68
N CYS A 384 -1.15 -15.17 16.86
CA CYS A 384 -1.58 -16.19 17.82
C CYS A 384 -1.69 -17.57 17.20
#